data_AF-A0A5C7YK40-F1
#
_entry.id   AF-A0A5C7YK40-F1
#
_cell.length_a   1.000
_cell.length_b   1.000
_cell.length_c   1.000
_cell.angle_alpha   90.00
_cell.angle_beta   90.00
_cell.angle_gamma   90.00
#
_symmetry.space_group_name_H-M   'P 1'
#
loop_
_entity.id
_entity.type
_entity.pdbx_description
1 polymer ?
#
loop_
_entity_poly.entity_id
_entity_poly.type
_entity_poly.pdbx_seq_one_letter_code
_entity_poly.pdbx_strand_id
1 'polypeptide(L)'
;RGGMLIAPQDGGWQPLGPSALPHLPQEPAPAELSAEGIAKIKADFIATARRAQAIGIDAIELHGAHGYLLHEFLSPLANQRTDAYGGSFENRIRFVEEVFKGVREVFDGTLGIRLSGTDWVEGGWTIEETAELSDRIKAAGAQFVHISSGGVSPLQKIPVGPEYQVHLAKAVKARTGMPTMAVGLITEPAQAEGVLQRGDADLVALARAFLYNPRWGWHAAAALTGQVQASAQYWRCLPKEAASIFGPDARIGMR
;
A
#
# COMPACT_ATOMS: atom_id res chain seq x y z
N ARG A 1 0.32 23.32 -9.85
CA ARG A 1 -0.07 22.58 -11.08
C ARG A 1 0.76 21.30 -11.09
N GLY A 2 0.12 20.15 -11.25
CA GLY A 2 0.73 18.82 -11.24
C GLY A 2 -0.31 17.80 -11.69
N GLY A 3 0.10 16.57 -12.00
CA GLY A 3 -0.80 15.51 -12.46
C GLY A 3 -0.87 15.31 -13.98
N MET A 4 0.07 15.87 -14.74
CA MET A 4 0.28 15.57 -16.16
C MET A 4 1.70 15.03 -16.35
N LEU A 5 1.90 14.22 -17.38
CA LEU A 5 3.23 13.78 -17.78
C LEU A 5 4.12 14.97 -18.18
N ILE A 6 5.40 14.90 -17.80
CA ILE A 6 6.43 15.86 -18.19
C ILE A 6 6.97 15.43 -19.55
N ALA A 7 7.11 16.35 -20.49
CA ALA A 7 7.62 16.03 -21.81
C ALA A 7 9.14 15.72 -21.76
N PRO A 8 9.69 14.90 -22.68
CA PRO A 8 11.10 14.53 -22.65
C PRO A 8 12.06 15.73 -22.68
N GLN A 9 11.72 16.79 -23.43
CA GLN A 9 12.53 18.02 -23.47
C GLN A 9 12.56 18.79 -22.14
N ASP A 10 11.60 18.53 -21.25
CA ASP A 10 11.48 19.16 -19.93
C ASP A 10 11.96 18.23 -18.80
N GLY A 11 12.68 17.16 -19.13
CA GLY A 11 13.22 16.17 -18.17
C GLY A 11 12.30 14.99 -17.89
N GLY A 12 11.23 14.81 -18.66
CA GLY A 12 10.40 13.61 -18.63
C GLY A 12 11.07 12.39 -19.25
N TRP A 13 10.45 11.22 -19.10
CA TRP A 13 10.88 9.96 -19.71
C TRP A 13 9.69 9.21 -20.28
N GLN A 14 9.95 8.28 -21.21
CA GLN A 14 8.93 7.37 -21.74
C GLN A 14 8.53 6.35 -20.65
N PRO A 15 7.28 6.33 -20.18
CA PRO A 15 6.84 5.32 -19.22
C PRO A 15 6.77 3.93 -19.87
N LEU A 16 6.87 2.90 -19.04
CA LEU A 16 6.74 1.49 -19.42
C LEU A 16 5.50 0.91 -18.75
N GLY A 17 4.77 0.04 -19.45
CA GLY A 17 3.56 -0.61 -18.94
C GLY A 17 3.33 -1.98 -19.57
N PRO A 18 2.31 -2.74 -19.12
CA PRO A 18 1.98 -4.04 -19.70
C PRO A 18 1.45 -3.92 -21.13
N SER A 19 0.81 -2.82 -21.50
CA SER A 19 0.28 -2.56 -22.84
C SER A 19 0.41 -1.08 -23.19
N ALA A 20 0.44 -0.76 -24.48
CA ALA A 20 0.54 0.61 -24.98
C ALA A 20 -0.81 1.38 -24.87
N LEU A 21 -1.34 1.48 -23.65
CA LEU A 21 -2.60 2.16 -23.34
C LEU A 21 -2.34 3.36 -22.42
N PRO A 22 -2.75 4.58 -22.80
CA PRO A 22 -2.56 5.74 -21.94
C PRO A 22 -3.56 5.72 -20.76
N HIS A 23 -3.16 6.28 -19.62
CA HIS A 23 -4.04 6.40 -18.47
C HIS A 23 -5.13 7.47 -18.71
N LEU A 24 -4.76 8.64 -19.24
CA LEU A 24 -5.72 9.64 -19.73
C LEU A 24 -5.72 9.72 -21.26
N PRO A 25 -6.87 10.00 -21.92
CA PRO A 25 -6.93 10.09 -23.39
C PRO A 25 -5.95 11.07 -24.04
N GLN A 26 -5.56 12.12 -23.31
CA GLN A 26 -4.63 13.15 -23.78
C GLN A 26 -3.16 12.87 -23.45
N GLU A 27 -2.85 11.80 -22.73
CA GLU A 27 -1.48 11.45 -22.37
C GLU A 27 -0.83 10.57 -23.45
N PRO A 28 0.49 10.70 -23.69
CA PRO A 28 1.21 9.69 -24.46
C PRO A 28 1.12 8.31 -23.79
N ALA A 29 0.87 7.28 -24.59
CA ALA A 29 0.86 5.90 -24.12
C ALA A 29 2.25 5.47 -23.60
N PRO A 30 2.33 4.59 -22.59
CA PRO A 30 3.57 3.94 -22.22
C PRO A 30 4.06 3.03 -23.36
N ALA A 31 5.35 2.69 -23.36
CA ALA A 31 5.85 1.61 -24.19
C ALA A 31 5.52 0.27 -23.53
N GLU A 32 4.99 -0.67 -24.32
CA GLU A 32 4.73 -2.03 -23.86
C GLU A 32 6.05 -2.74 -23.51
N LEU A 33 6.09 -3.36 -22.34
CA LEU A 33 7.26 -4.11 -21.88
C LEU A 33 7.50 -5.36 -22.72
N SER A 34 8.75 -5.55 -23.17
CA SER A 34 9.22 -6.83 -23.71
C SER A 34 9.48 -7.84 -22.59
N ALA A 35 9.70 -9.10 -22.94
CA ALA A 35 10.09 -10.14 -21.98
C ALA A 35 11.39 -9.77 -21.25
N GLU A 36 12.36 -9.18 -21.95
CA GLU A 36 13.62 -8.69 -21.38
C GLU A 36 13.37 -7.50 -20.44
N GLY A 37 12.44 -6.61 -20.80
CA GLY A 37 12.03 -5.49 -19.94
C GLY A 37 11.41 -5.97 -18.63
N ILE A 38 10.50 -6.94 -18.70
CA ILE A 38 9.91 -7.59 -17.52
C ILE A 38 11.01 -8.23 -16.66
N ALA A 39 11.91 -9.01 -17.28
CA ALA A 39 13.02 -9.65 -16.58
C ALA A 39 13.94 -8.63 -15.89
N LYS A 40 14.25 -7.51 -16.57
CA LYS A 40 15.05 -6.42 -16.01
C LYS A 40 14.38 -5.81 -14.78
N ILE A 41 13.09 -5.48 -14.87
CA ILE A 41 12.37 -4.86 -13.74
C ILE A 41 12.31 -5.81 -12.54
N LYS A 42 12.07 -7.11 -12.77
CA LYS A 42 12.20 -8.12 -11.70
C LYS A 42 13.57 -8.05 -11.02
N ALA A 43 14.64 -8.04 -11.81
CA ALA A 43 16.00 -7.95 -11.30
C ALA A 43 16.24 -6.64 -10.52
N ASP A 44 15.66 -5.52 -10.96
CA ASP A 44 15.76 -4.23 -10.27
C ASP A 44 15.05 -4.25 -8.90
N PHE A 45 13.88 -4.87 -8.78
CA PHE A 45 13.21 -5.08 -7.48
C PHE A 45 14.07 -5.92 -6.53
N ILE A 46 14.61 -7.04 -7.02
CA ILE A 46 15.47 -7.94 -6.23
C ILE A 46 16.75 -7.21 -5.79
N ALA A 47 17.40 -6.48 -6.68
CA ALA A 47 18.58 -5.70 -6.36
C ALA A 47 18.28 -4.61 -5.32
N THR A 48 17.10 -3.98 -5.38
CA THR A 48 16.65 -2.98 -4.41
C THR A 48 16.42 -3.61 -3.04
N ALA A 49 15.80 -4.80 -2.98
CA ALA A 49 15.60 -5.53 -1.73
C ALA A 49 16.94 -5.91 -1.05
N ARG A 50 17.95 -6.33 -1.82
CA ARG A 50 19.31 -6.57 -1.28
C ARG A 50 19.92 -5.30 -0.68
N ARG A 51 19.71 -4.14 -1.30
CA ARG A 51 20.17 -2.85 -0.76
C ARG A 51 19.45 -2.49 0.53
N ALA A 52 18.14 -2.72 0.60
CA ALA A 52 17.34 -2.51 1.80
C ALA A 52 17.82 -3.40 2.96
N GLN A 53 18.08 -4.67 2.70
CA GLN A 53 18.68 -5.60 3.68
C GLN A 53 20.03 -5.09 4.19
N ALA A 54 20.91 -4.65 3.27
CA ALA A 54 22.27 -4.23 3.61
C ALA A 54 22.32 -2.97 4.50
N ILE A 55 21.29 -2.13 4.48
CA ILE A 55 21.19 -0.93 5.33
C ILE A 55 20.30 -1.13 6.56
N GLY A 56 19.81 -2.35 6.81
CA GLY A 56 19.03 -2.70 8.00
C GLY A 56 17.58 -2.18 7.98
N ILE A 57 16.93 -2.11 6.82
CA ILE A 57 15.48 -1.87 6.76
C ILE A 57 14.74 -3.10 7.31
N ASP A 58 13.88 -2.90 8.31
CA ASP A 58 13.14 -3.98 8.99
C ASP A 58 12.01 -4.58 8.14
N ALA A 59 11.40 -3.78 7.28
CA ALA A 59 10.23 -4.16 6.50
C ALA A 59 10.21 -3.57 5.09
N ILE A 60 9.75 -4.36 4.11
CA ILE A 60 9.49 -3.95 2.74
C ILE A 60 8.00 -4.14 2.43
N GLU A 61 7.38 -3.09 1.89
CA GLU A 61 6.05 -3.15 1.27
C GLU A 61 6.22 -3.02 -0.25
N LEU A 62 5.91 -4.08 -1.01
CA LEU A 62 5.84 -3.98 -2.46
C LEU A 62 4.61 -3.19 -2.88
N HIS A 63 4.74 -2.30 -3.86
CA HIS A 63 3.64 -1.46 -4.29
C HIS A 63 2.90 -2.07 -5.50
N GLY A 64 1.84 -2.83 -5.24
CA GLY A 64 0.93 -3.46 -6.22
C GLY A 64 -0.43 -2.77 -6.35
N ALA A 65 -0.47 -1.44 -6.23
CA ALA A 65 -1.73 -0.68 -6.10
C ALA A 65 -1.69 0.62 -6.90
N HIS A 66 -2.78 1.38 -6.87
CA HIS A 66 -2.89 2.77 -7.36
C HIS A 66 -2.58 3.01 -8.83
N GLY A 67 -2.64 1.96 -9.65
CA GLY A 67 -2.41 2.08 -11.09
C GLY A 67 -0.94 2.26 -11.45
N TYR A 68 -0.01 1.93 -10.54
CA TYR A 68 1.39 1.78 -10.90
C TYR A 68 1.66 0.40 -11.50
N LEU A 69 2.84 0.23 -12.08
CA LEU A 69 3.24 -0.92 -12.88
C LEU A 69 2.72 -2.28 -12.41
N LEU A 70 2.95 -2.68 -11.15
CA LEU A 70 2.47 -3.97 -10.66
C LEU A 70 0.93 -4.08 -10.71
N HIS A 71 0.22 -3.00 -10.36
CA HIS A 71 -1.24 -2.94 -10.47
C HIS A 71 -1.73 -2.92 -11.92
N GLU A 72 -1.00 -2.26 -12.82
CA GLU A 72 -1.32 -2.26 -14.24
C GLU A 72 -1.34 -3.68 -14.79
N PHE A 73 -0.37 -4.53 -14.41
CA PHE A 73 -0.38 -5.95 -14.81
C PHE A 73 -1.57 -6.73 -14.24
N LEU A 74 -2.02 -6.40 -13.03
CA LEU A 74 -3.18 -7.03 -12.41
C LEU A 74 -4.49 -6.66 -13.10
N SER A 75 -4.69 -5.38 -13.43
CA SER A 75 -5.96 -4.91 -13.97
C SER A 75 -6.12 -5.23 -15.45
N PRO A 76 -7.23 -5.88 -15.87
CA PRO A 76 -7.53 -6.08 -17.29
C PRO A 76 -7.84 -4.76 -18.02
N LEU A 77 -7.99 -3.63 -17.31
CA LEU A 77 -8.19 -2.32 -17.92
C LEU A 77 -6.89 -1.77 -18.53
N ALA A 78 -5.76 -2.06 -17.88
CA ALA A 78 -4.43 -1.62 -18.31
C ALA A 78 -3.64 -2.72 -19.04
N ASN A 79 -3.90 -3.99 -18.73
CA ASN A 79 -3.20 -5.13 -19.31
C ASN A 79 -4.04 -5.86 -20.36
N GLN A 80 -3.75 -5.58 -21.64
CA GLN A 80 -4.33 -6.23 -22.81
C GLN A 80 -3.34 -7.17 -23.50
N ARG A 81 -2.32 -7.65 -22.78
CA ARG A 81 -1.33 -8.59 -23.32
C ARG A 81 -2.00 -9.92 -23.68
N THR A 82 -1.48 -10.55 -24.73
CA THR A 82 -1.90 -11.88 -25.20
C THR A 82 -0.87 -12.97 -24.90
N ASP A 83 0.24 -12.61 -24.25
CA ASP A 83 1.29 -13.54 -23.83
C ASP A 83 1.04 -14.10 -22.41
N ALA A 84 2.07 -14.73 -21.83
CA ALA A 84 1.99 -15.34 -20.50
C ALA A 84 1.74 -14.35 -19.35
N TYR A 85 1.71 -13.03 -19.61
CA TYR A 85 1.51 -12.00 -18.60
C TYR A 85 0.17 -11.26 -18.74
N GLY A 86 -0.74 -11.65 -19.65
CA GLY A 86 -2.08 -11.07 -19.76
C GLY A 86 -3.19 -12.07 -20.08
N GLY A 87 -4.41 -11.54 -20.16
CA GLY A 87 -5.63 -12.32 -20.34
C GLY A 87 -6.15 -12.92 -19.02
N SER A 88 -5.82 -14.18 -18.76
CA SER A 88 -6.35 -14.90 -17.58
C SER A 88 -5.86 -14.29 -16.26
N PHE A 89 -6.57 -14.60 -15.17
CA PHE A 89 -6.15 -14.21 -13.81
C PHE A 89 -4.73 -14.70 -13.51
N GLU A 90 -4.42 -15.95 -13.83
CA GLU A 90 -3.11 -16.57 -13.60
C GLU A 90 -1.98 -15.85 -14.33
N ASN A 91 -2.24 -15.38 -15.55
CA ASN A 91 -1.26 -14.65 -16.33
C ASN A 91 -1.07 -13.23 -15.79
N ARG A 92 -2.16 -12.53 -15.45
CA ARG A 92 -2.10 -11.16 -14.91
C ARG A 92 -1.35 -11.08 -13.58
N ILE A 93 -1.53 -12.07 -12.70
CA ILE A 93 -0.81 -12.10 -11.41
C ILE A 93 0.66 -12.54 -11.52
N ARG A 94 1.05 -13.20 -12.62
CA ARG A 94 2.36 -13.86 -12.77
C ARG A 94 3.52 -12.92 -12.45
N PHE A 95 3.49 -11.71 -13.00
CA PHE A 95 4.56 -10.75 -12.79
C PHE A 95 4.68 -10.34 -11.31
N VAL A 96 3.55 -10.10 -10.63
CA VAL A 96 3.53 -9.76 -9.21
C VAL A 96 4.06 -10.92 -8.36
N GLU A 97 3.63 -12.16 -8.64
CA GLU A 97 4.12 -13.34 -7.91
C GLU A 97 5.63 -13.56 -8.11
N GLU A 98 6.14 -13.38 -9.33
CA GLU A 98 7.56 -13.53 -9.64
C GLU A 98 8.41 -12.46 -8.94
N VAL A 99 7.95 -11.20 -8.93
CA VAL A 99 8.61 -10.12 -8.17
C VAL A 99 8.60 -10.44 -6.67
N PHE A 100 7.45 -10.85 -6.13
CA PHE A 100 7.31 -11.16 -4.71
C PHE A 100 8.27 -12.29 -4.30
N LYS A 101 8.27 -13.41 -5.02
CA LYS A 101 9.13 -14.56 -4.76
C LYS A 101 10.61 -14.18 -4.83
N GLY A 102 11.04 -13.48 -5.89
CA GLY A 102 12.43 -13.05 -6.03
C GLY A 102 12.89 -12.09 -4.92
N VAL A 103 12.01 -11.17 -4.46
CA VAL A 103 12.32 -10.30 -3.33
C VAL A 103 12.40 -11.09 -2.02
N ARG A 104 11.49 -12.03 -1.81
CA ARG A 104 11.48 -12.88 -0.61
C ARG A 104 12.74 -13.73 -0.49
N GLU A 105 13.31 -14.20 -1.60
CA GLU A 105 14.56 -14.99 -1.63
C GLU A 105 15.80 -14.23 -1.14
N VAL A 106 15.77 -12.90 -1.13
CA VAL A 106 16.98 -12.07 -0.89
C VAL A 106 16.86 -11.10 0.29
N PHE A 107 15.67 -10.98 0.84
CA PHE A 107 15.35 -10.17 2.01
C PHE A 107 14.92 -11.13 3.11
N ASP A 108 15.28 -10.87 4.37
CA ASP A 108 14.92 -11.74 5.51
C ASP A 108 13.94 -11.06 6.47
N GLY A 109 13.74 -9.74 6.35
CA GLY A 109 12.82 -8.97 7.19
C GLY A 109 11.34 -9.15 6.84
N THR A 110 10.50 -8.27 7.38
CA THR A 110 9.05 -8.33 7.17
C THR A 110 8.69 -7.92 5.75
N LEU A 111 8.14 -8.83 4.95
CA LEU A 111 7.72 -8.54 3.57
C LEU A 111 6.20 -8.62 3.44
N GLY A 112 5.62 -7.60 2.82
CA GLY A 112 4.22 -7.59 2.42
C GLY A 112 4.02 -6.85 1.12
N ILE A 113 2.76 -6.70 0.74
CA ILE A 113 2.37 -5.98 -0.48
C ILE A 113 1.19 -5.07 -0.19
N ARG A 114 1.18 -3.92 -0.86
CA ARG A 114 0.02 -3.06 -0.96
C ARG A 114 -0.74 -3.36 -2.24
N LEU A 115 -2.05 -3.60 -2.13
CA LEU A 115 -2.94 -3.90 -3.25
C LEU A 115 -4.10 -2.91 -3.30
N SER A 116 -4.55 -2.61 -4.51
CA SER A 116 -5.87 -2.01 -4.70
C SER A 116 -6.91 -3.13 -4.64
N GLY A 117 -7.84 -3.05 -3.69
CA GLY A 117 -8.87 -4.07 -3.50
C GLY A 117 -9.89 -4.13 -4.64
N THR A 118 -10.02 -3.06 -5.41
CA THR A 118 -10.84 -3.00 -6.63
C THR A 118 -10.45 -1.78 -7.45
N ASP A 119 -10.68 -1.84 -8.76
CA ASP A 119 -10.55 -0.71 -9.67
C ASP A 119 -11.72 0.28 -9.62
N TRP A 120 -12.86 -0.10 -9.02
CA TRP A 120 -14.11 0.67 -9.06
C TRP A 120 -14.65 0.94 -10.48
N VAL A 121 -14.35 0.05 -11.41
CA VAL A 121 -14.82 0.08 -12.80
C VAL A 121 -15.30 -1.31 -13.19
N GLU A 122 -16.42 -1.39 -13.91
CA GLU A 122 -16.95 -2.64 -14.43
C GLU A 122 -15.94 -3.33 -15.35
N GLY A 123 -15.75 -4.64 -15.17
CA GLY A 123 -14.75 -5.41 -15.90
C GLY A 123 -13.31 -5.18 -15.44
N GLY A 124 -13.07 -4.39 -14.40
CA GLY A 124 -11.75 -4.21 -13.78
C GLY A 124 -11.42 -5.25 -12.70
N TRP A 125 -10.30 -5.02 -12.00
CA TRP A 125 -9.83 -5.83 -10.89
C TRP A 125 -10.82 -5.83 -9.72
N THR A 126 -11.05 -7.01 -9.14
CA THR A 126 -12.07 -7.20 -8.08
C THR A 126 -11.47 -7.55 -6.72
N ILE A 127 -12.33 -7.51 -5.69
CA ILE A 127 -11.96 -7.88 -4.32
C ILE A 127 -11.73 -9.38 -4.17
N GLU A 128 -12.43 -10.20 -4.95
CA GLU A 128 -12.24 -11.65 -5.01
C GLU A 128 -10.86 -11.98 -5.59
N GLU A 129 -10.46 -11.29 -6.66
CA GLU A 129 -9.12 -11.44 -7.25
C GLU A 129 -8.03 -10.96 -6.28
N THR A 130 -8.25 -9.82 -5.60
CA THR A 130 -7.34 -9.32 -4.55
C THR A 130 -7.12 -10.35 -3.45
N ALA A 131 -8.22 -10.94 -2.96
CA ALA A 131 -8.16 -11.89 -1.87
C ALA A 131 -7.56 -13.24 -2.31
N GLU A 132 -7.74 -13.64 -3.58
CA GLU A 132 -7.05 -14.82 -4.14
C GLU A 132 -5.54 -14.58 -4.27
N LEU A 133 -5.13 -13.45 -4.84
CA LEU A 133 -3.72 -13.08 -4.93
C LEU A 133 -3.09 -13.02 -3.54
N SER A 134 -3.79 -12.44 -2.57
CA SER A 134 -3.35 -12.34 -1.17
C SER A 134 -3.09 -13.72 -0.54
N ASP A 135 -3.89 -14.73 -0.86
CA ASP A 135 -3.67 -16.10 -0.37
C ASP A 135 -2.45 -16.76 -1.03
N ARG A 136 -2.26 -16.53 -2.35
CA ARG A 136 -1.10 -17.06 -3.09
C ARG A 136 0.23 -16.49 -2.60
N ILE A 137 0.29 -15.17 -2.37
CA ILE A 137 1.51 -14.54 -1.84
C ILE A 137 1.74 -14.88 -0.36
N LYS A 138 0.68 -15.14 0.42
CA LYS A 138 0.81 -15.68 1.79
C LYS A 138 1.56 -17.00 1.74
N ALA A 139 1.18 -17.90 0.83
CA ALA A 139 1.90 -19.16 0.61
C ALA A 139 3.36 -18.94 0.13
N ALA A 140 3.65 -17.81 -0.51
CA ALA A 140 5.00 -17.39 -0.90
C ALA A 140 5.79 -16.65 0.22
N GLY A 141 5.24 -16.52 1.43
CA GLY A 141 5.92 -15.93 2.59
C GLY A 141 5.59 -14.47 2.88
N ALA A 142 4.48 -13.93 2.34
CA ALA A 142 3.95 -12.64 2.76
C ALA A 142 3.50 -12.66 4.22
N GLN A 143 3.86 -11.60 4.94
CA GLN A 143 3.56 -11.43 6.37
C GLN A 143 2.46 -10.40 6.59
N PHE A 144 2.17 -9.56 5.61
CA PHE A 144 1.03 -8.66 5.65
C PHE A 144 0.53 -8.30 4.25
N VAL A 145 -0.73 -7.84 4.21
CA VAL A 145 -1.30 -7.10 3.07
C VAL A 145 -1.81 -5.75 3.52
N HIS A 146 -1.60 -4.74 2.69
CA HIS A 146 -2.12 -3.39 2.90
C HIS A 146 -3.15 -3.08 1.83
N ILE A 147 -4.41 -2.93 2.23
CA ILE A 147 -5.52 -2.85 1.27
C ILE A 147 -5.95 -1.40 1.06
N SER A 148 -5.74 -0.93 -0.17
CA SER A 148 -6.20 0.36 -0.71
C SER A 148 -7.23 0.10 -1.82
N SER A 149 -7.42 1.03 -2.76
CA SER A 149 -8.25 0.82 -3.96
C SER A 149 -7.96 1.83 -5.07
N GLY A 150 -8.45 1.53 -6.26
CA GLY A 150 -8.45 2.41 -7.42
C GLY A 150 -7.06 2.75 -7.97
N GLY A 151 -7.03 3.79 -8.81
CA GLY A 151 -5.86 4.44 -9.38
C GLY A 151 -5.54 4.03 -10.81
N VAL A 152 -6.07 2.92 -11.33
CA VAL A 152 -5.72 2.42 -12.67
C VAL A 152 -6.52 3.07 -13.81
N SER A 153 -7.68 3.68 -13.51
CA SER A 153 -8.56 4.25 -14.52
C SER A 153 -9.16 5.58 -14.06
N PRO A 154 -9.24 6.59 -14.93
CA PRO A 154 -9.95 7.84 -14.63
C PRO A 154 -11.48 7.66 -14.55
N LEU A 155 -12.02 6.53 -15.00
CA LEU A 155 -13.46 6.24 -15.01
C LEU A 155 -13.99 5.71 -13.66
N GLN A 156 -13.10 5.45 -12.71
CA GLN A 156 -13.43 4.93 -11.39
C GLN A 156 -14.44 5.82 -10.63
N LYS A 157 -15.42 5.19 -9.99
CA LYS A 157 -16.41 5.88 -9.14
C LYS A 157 -16.25 5.44 -7.70
N ILE A 158 -15.38 6.13 -6.98
CA ILE A 158 -15.04 5.80 -5.60
C ILE A 158 -16.05 6.49 -4.65
N PRO A 159 -16.75 5.74 -3.78
CA PRO A 159 -17.63 6.31 -2.76
C PRO A 159 -16.81 6.87 -1.59
N VAL A 160 -16.13 8.00 -1.83
CA VAL A 160 -15.20 8.59 -0.85
C VAL A 160 -15.96 9.06 0.40
N GLY A 161 -15.55 8.53 1.54
CA GLY A 161 -16.05 8.87 2.87
C GLY A 161 -15.14 8.29 3.96
N PRO A 162 -15.43 8.53 5.24
CA PRO A 162 -14.69 7.90 6.32
C PRO A 162 -14.65 6.37 6.17
N GLU A 163 -13.48 5.77 6.38
CA GLU A 163 -13.30 4.31 6.36
C GLU A 163 -13.67 3.62 5.03
N TYR A 164 -13.77 4.35 3.90
CA TYR A 164 -14.37 3.83 2.67
C TYR A 164 -13.70 2.59 2.06
N GLN A 165 -12.48 2.23 2.47
CA GLN A 165 -11.79 1.01 2.01
C GLN A 165 -11.67 -0.07 3.10
N VAL A 166 -12.13 0.19 4.34
CA VAL A 166 -12.04 -0.77 5.45
C VAL A 166 -12.77 -2.06 5.14
N HIS A 167 -13.90 -1.99 4.43
CA HIS A 167 -14.64 -3.19 4.00
C HIS A 167 -13.84 -4.08 3.04
N LEU A 168 -12.94 -3.50 2.23
CA LEU A 168 -12.03 -4.26 1.35
C LEU A 168 -10.96 -4.98 2.18
N ALA A 169 -10.35 -4.29 3.15
CA ALA A 169 -9.42 -4.89 4.09
C ALA A 169 -10.07 -6.06 4.85
N LYS A 170 -11.28 -5.85 5.36
CA LYS A 170 -12.08 -6.88 6.04
C LYS A 170 -12.30 -8.11 5.17
N ALA A 171 -12.66 -7.93 3.90
CA ALA A 171 -12.90 -9.05 2.98
C ALA A 171 -11.64 -9.89 2.77
N VAL A 172 -10.49 -9.24 2.56
CA VAL A 172 -9.20 -9.94 2.40
C VAL A 172 -8.80 -10.65 3.70
N LYS A 173 -8.94 -9.98 4.85
CA LYS A 173 -8.66 -10.57 6.16
C LYS A 173 -9.52 -11.80 6.44
N ALA A 174 -10.82 -11.71 6.17
CA ALA A 174 -11.76 -12.81 6.38
C ALA A 174 -11.43 -14.04 5.52
N ARG A 175 -10.96 -13.84 4.29
CA ARG A 175 -10.58 -14.95 3.39
C ARG A 175 -9.22 -15.56 3.73
N THR A 176 -8.24 -14.72 4.04
CA THR A 176 -6.83 -15.17 4.12
C THR A 176 -6.34 -15.38 5.55
N GLY A 177 -6.95 -14.73 6.53
CA GLY A 177 -6.46 -14.66 7.91
C GLY A 177 -5.08 -14.01 8.06
N MET A 178 -4.56 -13.36 7.01
CA MET A 178 -3.25 -12.71 7.02
C MET A 178 -3.33 -11.38 7.79
N PRO A 179 -2.25 -10.95 8.48
CA PRO A 179 -2.18 -9.59 9.02
C PRO A 179 -2.52 -8.56 7.94
N THR A 180 -3.58 -7.80 8.18
CA THR A 180 -4.16 -6.91 7.18
C THR A 180 -4.15 -5.48 7.67
N MET A 181 -3.61 -4.57 6.86
CA MET A 181 -3.62 -3.13 7.13
C MET A 181 -4.78 -2.46 6.38
N ALA A 182 -5.59 -1.68 7.08
CA ALA A 182 -6.61 -0.83 6.49
C ALA A 182 -6.15 0.62 6.36
N VAL A 183 -6.61 1.30 5.31
CA VAL A 183 -6.37 2.72 5.04
C VAL A 183 -7.60 3.32 4.38
N GLY A 184 -7.76 4.65 4.45
CA GLY A 184 -8.80 5.35 3.70
C GLY A 184 -9.61 6.27 4.59
N LEU A 185 -9.23 7.55 4.60
CA LEU A 185 -9.90 8.61 5.37
C LEU A 185 -10.16 8.26 6.84
N ILE A 186 -9.23 7.54 7.47
CA ILE A 186 -9.19 7.39 8.92
C ILE A 186 -8.41 8.58 9.47
N THR A 187 -9.09 9.43 10.23
CA THR A 187 -8.50 10.67 10.79
C THR A 187 -8.64 10.75 12.29
N GLU A 188 -9.67 10.14 12.87
CA GLU A 188 -9.94 10.23 14.30
C GLU A 188 -9.44 8.99 15.06
N PRO A 189 -8.92 9.14 16.29
CA PRO A 189 -8.51 8.00 17.12
C PRO A 189 -9.63 6.97 17.30
N ALA A 190 -10.86 7.42 17.53
CA ALA A 190 -12.01 6.54 17.71
C ALA A 190 -12.36 5.73 16.44
N GLN A 191 -12.11 6.28 15.24
CA GLN A 191 -12.28 5.55 13.99
C GLN A 191 -11.24 4.43 13.90
N ALA A 192 -9.96 4.76 14.12
CA ALA A 192 -8.87 3.78 14.08
C ALA A 192 -9.10 2.64 15.10
N GLU A 193 -9.46 2.98 16.34
CA GLU A 193 -9.81 2.01 17.38
C GLU A 193 -11.00 1.15 16.97
N GLY A 194 -12.05 1.77 16.40
CA GLY A 194 -13.23 1.07 15.92
C GLY A 194 -12.91 0.03 14.85
N VAL A 195 -12.01 0.33 13.91
CA VAL A 195 -11.55 -0.63 12.88
C VAL A 195 -10.90 -1.85 13.52
N LEU A 196 -10.06 -1.65 14.53
CA LEU A 196 -9.36 -2.73 15.24
C LEU A 196 -10.32 -3.57 16.10
N GLN A 197 -11.17 -2.92 16.90
CA GLN A 197 -12.12 -3.59 17.79
C GLN A 197 -13.14 -4.45 17.04
N ARG A 198 -13.55 -4.03 15.83
CA ARG A 198 -14.44 -4.83 14.97
C ARG A 198 -13.72 -6.00 14.29
N GLY A 199 -12.39 -6.07 14.39
CA GLY A 199 -11.58 -7.07 13.70
C GLY A 199 -11.51 -6.88 12.18
N ASP A 200 -11.82 -5.67 11.68
CA ASP A 200 -11.84 -5.39 10.25
C ASP A 200 -10.41 -5.33 9.66
N ALA A 201 -9.41 -5.04 10.50
CA ALA A 201 -7.98 -5.03 10.18
C ALA A 201 -7.14 -5.29 11.43
N ASP A 202 -5.85 -5.59 11.25
CA ASP A 202 -4.85 -5.74 12.31
C ASP A 202 -4.01 -4.48 12.49
N LEU A 203 -3.89 -3.68 11.44
CA LEU A 203 -3.18 -2.40 11.45
C LEU A 203 -4.00 -1.31 10.77
N VAL A 204 -3.78 -0.06 11.19
CA VAL A 204 -4.39 1.13 10.57
C VAL A 204 -3.26 2.02 10.02
N ALA A 205 -3.28 2.25 8.71
CA ALA A 205 -2.35 3.16 8.06
C ALA A 205 -2.95 4.57 7.97
N LEU A 206 -2.12 5.57 8.28
CA LEU A 206 -2.48 6.99 8.25
C LEU A 206 -1.60 7.73 7.27
N ALA A 207 -2.19 8.66 6.51
CA ALA A 207 -1.47 9.52 5.56
C ALA A 207 -1.71 11.00 5.87
N ARG A 208 -2.75 11.60 5.29
CA ARG A 208 -3.04 13.05 5.41
C ARG A 208 -3.20 13.51 6.87
N ALA A 209 -3.82 12.70 7.73
CA ALA A 209 -3.96 13.03 9.16
C ALA A 209 -2.60 13.14 9.87
N PHE A 210 -1.63 12.29 9.51
CA PHE A 210 -0.29 12.30 10.08
C PHE A 210 0.56 13.46 9.53
N LEU A 211 0.41 13.80 8.24
CA LEU A 211 1.05 14.98 7.65
C LEU A 211 0.56 16.28 8.28
N TYR A 212 -0.75 16.39 8.51
CA TYR A 212 -1.34 17.57 9.15
C TYR A 212 -1.01 17.64 10.65
N ASN A 213 -0.93 16.49 11.32
CA ASN A 213 -0.60 16.38 12.73
C ASN A 213 0.43 15.27 12.98
N PRO A 214 1.74 15.59 13.03
CA PRO A 214 2.78 14.57 13.26
C PRO A 214 2.76 14.01 14.70
N ARG A 215 1.98 14.60 15.61
CA ARG A 215 1.75 14.08 16.97
C ARG A 215 0.43 13.30 17.07
N TRP A 216 -0.14 12.86 15.95
CA TRP A 216 -1.40 12.13 15.92
C TRP A 216 -1.44 10.96 16.93
N GLY A 217 -0.36 10.17 17.01
CA GLY A 217 -0.26 9.06 17.95
C GLY A 217 -0.35 9.48 19.44
N TRP A 218 0.14 10.68 19.78
CA TRP A 218 0.02 11.22 21.14
C TRP A 218 -1.42 11.64 21.44
N HIS A 219 -2.07 12.29 20.49
CA HIS A 219 -3.47 12.68 20.64
C HIS A 219 -4.38 11.45 20.69
N ALA A 220 -4.07 10.41 19.92
CA ALA A 220 -4.77 9.13 19.98
C ALA A 220 -4.60 8.45 21.34
N ALA A 221 -3.38 8.39 21.88
CA ALA A 221 -3.14 7.86 23.22
C ALA A 221 -3.92 8.64 24.29
N ALA A 222 -3.97 9.96 24.22
CA ALA A 222 -4.74 10.77 25.16
C ALA A 222 -6.25 10.49 25.06
N ALA A 223 -6.79 10.40 23.83
CA ALA A 223 -8.21 10.15 23.59
C ALA A 223 -8.66 8.74 23.97
N LEU A 224 -7.77 7.75 23.83
CA LEU A 224 -8.07 6.33 24.03
C LEU A 224 -7.49 5.77 25.35
N THR A 225 -7.01 6.63 26.24
CA THR A 225 -6.37 6.25 27.51
C THR A 225 -5.17 5.29 27.35
N GLY A 226 -4.46 5.40 26.23
CA GLY A 226 -3.27 4.62 25.89
C GLY A 226 -1.95 5.26 26.33
N GLN A 227 -0.85 4.60 25.98
CA GLN A 227 0.52 5.09 26.23
C GLN A 227 1.36 5.04 24.95
N VAL A 228 2.29 5.97 24.82
CA VAL A 228 3.24 6.11 23.71
C VAL A 228 4.61 6.48 24.24
N GLN A 229 5.66 5.99 23.59
CA GLN A 229 7.00 6.43 23.89
C GLN A 229 7.27 7.80 23.24
N ALA A 230 7.87 8.71 24.00
CA ALA A 230 8.34 9.99 23.51
C ALA A 230 9.76 10.27 23.99
N SER A 231 10.50 11.03 23.20
CA SER A 231 11.85 11.49 23.57
C SER A 231 11.80 12.37 24.82
N ALA A 232 12.81 12.26 25.68
CA ALA A 232 12.87 12.97 26.97
C ALA A 232 12.71 14.50 26.85
N GLN A 233 13.16 15.07 25.73
CA GLN A 233 13.04 16.49 25.41
C GLN A 233 11.59 16.98 25.35
N TYR A 234 10.63 16.08 25.10
CA TYR A 234 9.22 16.41 24.96
C TYR A 234 8.36 16.07 26.17
N TRP A 235 8.91 15.42 27.22
CA TRP A 235 8.08 14.95 28.34
C TRP A 235 7.26 16.04 29.05
N ARG A 236 7.67 17.31 28.94
CA ARG A 236 7.00 18.45 29.56
C ARG A 236 5.99 19.17 28.64
N CYS A 237 5.81 18.75 27.39
CA CYS A 237 4.94 19.46 26.45
C CYS A 237 3.46 19.10 26.59
N LEU A 238 3.12 18.06 27.36
CA LEU A 238 1.75 17.57 27.47
C LEU A 238 0.90 18.50 28.32
N PRO A 239 -0.34 18.80 27.89
CA PRO A 239 -1.31 19.45 28.75
C PRO A 239 -1.69 18.52 29.90
N LYS A 240 -2.27 19.09 30.97
CA LYS A 240 -2.57 18.37 32.22
C LYS A 240 -3.46 17.15 31.98
N GLU A 241 -4.39 17.26 31.03
CA GLU A 241 -5.37 16.24 30.67
C GLU A 241 -4.73 15.03 29.98
N ALA A 242 -3.51 15.17 29.43
CA ALA A 242 -2.79 14.12 28.74
C ALA A 242 -1.53 13.65 29.48
N ALA A 243 -1.31 14.08 30.73
CA ALA A 243 -0.03 13.93 31.43
C ALA A 243 0.47 12.47 31.59
N SER A 244 -0.41 11.47 31.45
CA SER A 244 -0.09 10.05 31.63
C SER A 244 0.36 9.31 30.36
N ILE A 245 0.30 9.95 29.18
CA ILE A 245 0.47 9.19 27.92
C ILE A 245 1.92 8.78 27.63
N PHE A 246 2.94 9.40 28.23
CA PHE A 246 4.35 9.06 27.96
C PHE A 246 4.90 7.86 28.74
N GLY A 247 4.02 7.06 29.32
CA GLY A 247 4.37 5.85 30.06
C GLY A 247 5.02 6.14 31.41
N PRO A 248 5.28 5.09 32.21
CA PRO A 248 5.77 5.21 33.59
C PRO A 248 7.22 5.71 33.68
N ASP A 249 8.02 5.56 32.62
CA ASP A 249 9.44 5.94 32.61
C ASP A 249 9.67 7.44 32.39
N ALA A 250 8.63 8.20 32.00
CA ALA A 250 8.73 9.63 31.77
C ALA A 250 8.97 10.39 33.08
N ARG A 251 10.14 11.04 33.18
CA ARG A 251 10.51 11.85 34.36
C ARG A 251 10.20 13.32 34.12
N ILE A 252 9.06 13.77 34.63
CA ILE A 252 8.67 15.17 34.62
C ILE A 252 9.13 15.79 35.94
N GLY A 253 10.38 16.28 35.97
CA GLY A 253 10.90 16.99 37.14
C GLY A 253 10.17 18.32 37.38
N MET A 254 9.89 18.66 38.64
CA MET A 254 9.62 20.04 39.03
C MET A 254 10.94 20.81 39.04
N ARG A 255 10.94 22.03 38.50
CA ARG A 255 12.09 22.95 38.66
C ARG A 255 12.17 23.43 40.09
#